data_AF-W1XSH8-F1
#
_entry.id   AF-W1XSH8-F1
#
_cell.length_a   1.000
_cell.length_b   1.000
_cell.length_c   1.000
_cell.angle_alpha   90.00
_cell.angle_beta   90.00
_cell.angle_gamma   90.00
#
_symmetry.space_group_name_H-M   'P 1'
#
loop_
_entity.id
_entity.type
_entity.pdbx_description
1 polymer ?
#
loop_
_entity_poly.entity_id
_entity_poly.type
_entity_poly.pdbx_seq_one_letter_code
_entity_poly.pdbx_strand_id
1 'polypeptide(L)'
;YLTPQNPANQHHCIGASYHRGSEDTAYSEDDQQQNRQRLIDCFPQAQWAKEVDVSDKEARCGVRCATRDHLPMVGNVPDYEATLVEYASLAEQKDKAVSAPVYDDLFMLAALGSRGLCSAPLCAEILAAQM
;
A
#
# COMPACT_ATOMS: atom_id res chain seq x y z
N TYR A 1 6.89 -11.79 -5.62
CA TYR A 1 5.70 -12.62 -5.79
C TYR A 1 5.55 -12.96 -7.26
N LEU A 2 4.93 -14.09 -7.55
CA LEU A 2 4.58 -14.55 -8.90
C LEU A 2 3.17 -15.13 -8.82
N THR A 3 2.27 -14.72 -9.70
CA THR A 3 0.93 -15.31 -9.81
C THR A 3 0.96 -16.56 -10.68
N PRO A 4 0.01 -17.51 -10.54
CA PRO A 4 -0.28 -18.45 -11.61
C PRO A 4 -0.81 -17.72 -12.86
N GLN A 5 -0.90 -18.45 -13.97
CA GLN A 5 -1.40 -17.93 -15.24
C GLN A 5 -2.88 -17.55 -15.11
N ASN A 6 -3.27 -16.39 -15.64
CA ASN A 6 -4.67 -16.10 -15.88
C ASN A 6 -5.10 -16.75 -17.21
N PRO A 7 -6.04 -17.71 -17.22
CA PRO A 7 -6.41 -18.44 -18.43
C PRO A 7 -7.06 -17.58 -19.52
N ALA A 8 -7.56 -16.38 -19.18
CA ALA A 8 -8.18 -15.47 -20.14
C ALA A 8 -7.16 -14.69 -21.00
N ASN A 9 -5.93 -14.49 -20.51
CA ASN A 9 -4.89 -13.77 -21.24
C ASN A 9 -3.60 -14.57 -21.42
N GLN A 10 -3.49 -15.76 -20.81
CA GLN A 10 -2.31 -16.62 -20.85
C GLN A 10 -1.04 -15.98 -20.25
N HIS A 11 -1.17 -14.96 -19.42
CA HIS A 11 -0.05 -14.26 -18.77
C HIS A 11 0.00 -14.49 -17.25
N HIS A 12 1.19 -14.29 -16.68
CA HIS A 12 1.44 -14.20 -15.25
C HIS A 12 1.70 -12.73 -14.87
N CYS A 13 1.57 -12.39 -13.58
CA CYS A 13 2.16 -11.18 -13.03
C CYS A 13 3.30 -11.55 -12.08
N ILE A 14 4.47 -10.94 -12.29
CA ILE A 14 5.64 -11.06 -11.42
C ILE A 14 5.99 -9.67 -10.89
N GLY A 15 6.35 -9.60 -9.61
CA GLY A 15 6.74 -8.34 -9.01
C GLY A 15 7.11 -8.42 -7.54
N ALA A 16 7.26 -7.29 -6.87
CA ALA A 16 7.29 -5.95 -7.45
C ALA A 16 8.51 -5.20 -6.92
N SER A 17 8.97 -4.19 -7.65
CA SER A 17 9.93 -3.21 -7.13
C SER A 17 9.31 -2.38 -6.01
N TYR A 18 10.18 -1.70 -5.26
CA TYR A 18 9.79 -0.89 -4.11
C TYR A 18 10.68 0.35 -3.97
N HIS A 19 10.23 1.48 -4.53
CA HIS A 19 10.90 2.77 -4.47
C HIS A 19 10.25 3.66 -3.40
N ARG A 20 10.83 3.69 -2.20
CA ARG A 20 10.27 4.46 -1.09
C ARG A 20 10.44 5.97 -1.34
N GLY A 21 9.35 6.73 -1.30
CA GLY A 21 9.37 8.18 -1.47
C GLY A 21 9.45 8.64 -2.94
N SER A 22 9.32 7.73 -3.89
CA SER A 22 9.14 8.07 -5.31
C SER A 22 7.67 8.02 -5.67
N GLU A 23 7.22 9.01 -6.44
CA GLU A 23 5.91 9.04 -7.10
C GLU A 23 6.03 8.77 -8.61
N ASP A 24 7.23 8.43 -9.09
CA ASP A 24 7.49 8.15 -10.49
C ASP A 24 6.83 6.84 -10.93
N THR A 25 6.12 6.90 -12.06
CA THR A 25 5.46 5.76 -12.70
C THR A 25 6.04 5.45 -14.07
N ALA A 26 7.20 6.00 -14.42
CA ALA A 26 7.92 5.62 -15.61
C ALA A 26 8.30 4.13 -15.57
N TYR A 27 8.32 3.51 -16.76
CA TYR A 27 8.90 2.18 -16.90
C TYR A 27 10.40 2.23 -16.55
N SER A 28 10.87 1.23 -15.81
CA SER A 28 12.28 1.04 -15.46
C SER A 28 12.74 -0.34 -15.94
N GLU A 29 13.72 -0.36 -16.85
CA GLU A 29 14.33 -1.61 -17.31
C GLU A 29 14.98 -2.38 -16.16
N ASP A 30 15.62 -1.65 -15.23
CA ASP A 30 16.24 -2.24 -14.05
C ASP A 30 15.20 -2.93 -13.15
N ASP A 31 14.03 -2.31 -12.94
CA ASP A 31 12.94 -2.92 -12.18
C ASP A 31 12.39 -4.16 -12.86
N GLN A 32 12.24 -4.12 -14.19
CA GLN A 32 11.75 -5.24 -14.98
C GLN A 32 12.66 -6.45 -14.84
N GLN A 33 13.97 -6.26 -15.03
CA GLN A 33 14.96 -7.33 -14.85
C GLN A 33 15.04 -7.79 -13.41
N GLN A 34 14.96 -6.86 -12.44
CA GLN A 34 15.04 -7.21 -11.02
C GLN A 34 13.83 -8.02 -10.54
N ASN A 35 12.63 -7.81 -11.10
CA ASN A 35 11.45 -8.63 -10.80
C ASN A 35 11.69 -10.10 -11.16
N ARG A 36 12.28 -10.37 -12.34
CA ARG A 36 12.71 -11.71 -12.76
C ARG A 36 13.85 -12.24 -11.89
N GLN A 37 14.91 -11.44 -11.71
CA GLN A 37 16.12 -11.87 -11.02
C GLN A 37 15.85 -12.25 -9.56
N ARG A 38 15.01 -11.51 -8.83
CA ARG A 38 14.64 -11.86 -7.46
C ARG A 38 14.00 -13.25 -7.33
N LEU A 39 13.22 -13.69 -8.31
CA LEU A 39 12.65 -15.03 -8.33
C LEU A 39 13.75 -16.10 -8.48
N ILE A 40 14.68 -15.87 -9.41
CA ILE A 40 15.83 -16.76 -9.64
C ILE A 40 16.70 -16.84 -8.40
N ASP A 41 16.98 -15.71 -7.75
CA ASP A 41 17.83 -15.64 -6.56
C ASP A 41 17.19 -16.38 -5.37
N CYS A 42 15.87 -16.31 -5.21
CA CYS A 42 15.15 -17.07 -4.18
C CYS A 42 15.17 -18.58 -4.46
N PHE A 43 15.19 -19.00 -5.73
CA PHE A 43 15.08 -20.41 -6.14
C PHE A 43 16.08 -20.78 -7.25
N PRO A 44 17.39 -20.76 -6.98
CA PRO A 44 18.42 -20.85 -8.04
C PRO A 44 18.42 -22.19 -8.80
N GLN A 45 17.89 -23.25 -8.17
CA GLN A 45 17.80 -24.59 -8.76
C GLN A 45 16.51 -24.80 -9.57
N ALA A 46 15.53 -23.89 -9.47
CA ALA A 46 14.27 -23.99 -10.20
C ALA A 46 14.49 -23.62 -11.68
N GLN A 47 14.44 -24.61 -12.57
CA GLN A 47 14.57 -24.33 -14.01
C GLN A 47 13.38 -23.50 -14.53
N TRP A 48 12.17 -23.79 -14.05
CA TRP A 48 10.96 -23.03 -14.41
C TRP A 48 11.05 -21.54 -14.05
N ALA A 49 11.82 -21.16 -13.01
CA ALA A 49 12.01 -19.76 -12.65
C ALA A 49 12.81 -18.98 -13.71
N LYS A 50 13.68 -19.68 -14.46
CA LYS A 50 14.49 -19.09 -15.54
C LYS A 50 13.70 -18.91 -16.83
N GLU A 51 12.60 -19.65 -16.99
CA GLU A 51 11.65 -19.56 -18.11
C GLU A 51 10.76 -18.32 -18.04
N VAL A 52 10.73 -17.61 -16.90
CA VAL A 52 10.07 -16.30 -16.83
C VAL A 52 10.77 -15.36 -17.82
N ASP A 53 10.02 -14.92 -18.83
CA ASP A 53 10.44 -13.96 -19.82
C ASP A 53 9.83 -12.58 -19.52
N VAL A 54 10.65 -11.55 -19.61
CA VAL A 54 10.27 -10.15 -19.39
C VAL A 54 10.70 -9.25 -20.56
N SER A 55 11.13 -9.86 -21.67
CA SER A 55 11.73 -9.17 -22.82
C SER A 55 10.76 -8.27 -23.59
N ASP A 56 9.46 -8.55 -23.52
CA ASP A 56 8.40 -7.72 -24.14
C ASP A 56 8.21 -6.35 -23.48
N LYS A 57 8.87 -6.10 -22.33
CA LYS A 57 8.81 -4.83 -21.58
C LYS A 57 7.39 -4.43 -21.15
N GLU A 58 6.50 -5.39 -21.05
CA GLU A 58 5.16 -5.18 -20.52
C GLU A 58 5.20 -5.08 -18.99
N ALA A 59 4.82 -3.92 -18.47
CA ALA A 59 4.78 -3.66 -17.04
C ALA A 59 3.66 -2.67 -16.69
N ARG A 60 3.28 -2.65 -15.41
CA ARG A 60 2.38 -1.63 -14.87
C ARG A 60 3.03 -1.00 -13.64
N CYS A 61 3.21 0.31 -13.71
CA CYS A 61 3.78 1.10 -12.62
C CYS A 61 2.68 1.88 -11.90
N GLY A 62 2.83 2.05 -10.59
CA GLY A 62 1.88 2.77 -9.76
C GLY A 62 2.45 3.07 -8.38
N VAL A 63 1.91 4.09 -7.73
CA VAL A 63 2.37 4.60 -6.43
C VAL A 63 1.49 4.04 -5.33
N ARG A 64 2.11 3.40 -4.33
CA ARG A 64 1.39 2.92 -3.14
C ARG A 64 1.38 4.01 -2.08
N CYS A 65 0.22 4.29 -1.51
CA CYS A 65 0.12 5.04 -0.25
C CYS A 65 0.29 4.05 0.92
N ALA A 66 1.26 4.27 1.81
CA ALA A 66 1.60 3.32 2.89
C ALA A 66 2.03 4.02 4.18
N THR A 67 1.76 3.36 5.30
CA THR A 67 2.21 3.72 6.66
C THR A 67 3.38 2.83 7.11
N ARG A 68 4.13 3.29 8.13
CA ARG A 68 5.28 2.56 8.69
C ARG A 68 4.85 1.31 9.47
N ASP A 69 3.68 1.33 10.09
CA ASP A 69 3.11 0.21 10.85
C ASP A 69 2.32 -0.77 9.97
N HIS A 70 2.14 -0.44 8.68
CA HIS A 70 1.47 -1.25 7.66
C HIS A 70 -0.05 -1.42 7.85
N LEU A 71 -0.69 -0.60 8.69
CA LEU A 71 -2.15 -0.56 8.82
C LEU A 71 -2.77 0.56 7.95
N PRO A 72 -3.98 0.35 7.40
CA PRO A 72 -4.74 1.41 6.73
C PRO A 72 -5.05 2.60 7.64
N MET A 73 -5.27 3.78 7.04
CA MET A 73 -5.80 4.95 7.72
C MET A 73 -7.26 5.14 7.32
N VAL A 74 -8.20 4.94 8.25
CA VAL A 74 -9.65 4.95 7.99
C VAL A 74 -10.38 5.69 9.12
N GLY A 75 -11.26 6.63 8.80
CA GLY A 75 -12.09 7.36 9.76
C GLY A 75 -12.18 8.86 9.46
N ASN A 76 -12.47 9.67 10.48
CA ASN A 76 -12.48 11.12 10.38
C ASN A 76 -11.11 11.68 9.98
N VAL A 77 -11.10 12.77 9.23
CA VAL A 77 -9.86 13.51 8.96
C VAL A 77 -9.50 14.37 10.18
N PRO A 78 -8.35 14.14 10.83
CA PRO A 78 -7.96 14.89 12.02
C PRO A 78 -7.52 16.30 11.66
N ASP A 79 -7.85 17.26 12.52
CA ASP A 79 -7.26 18.60 12.47
C ASP A 79 -5.92 18.57 13.23
N TYR A 80 -4.83 18.65 12.48
CA TYR A 80 -3.48 18.53 13.03
C TYR A 80 -3.14 19.64 14.03
N GLU A 81 -3.43 20.90 13.70
CA GLU A 81 -3.06 22.04 14.54
C GLU A 81 -3.91 22.06 15.82
N ALA A 82 -5.23 21.81 15.70
CA ALA A 82 -6.10 21.71 16.87
C ALA A 82 -5.72 20.52 17.77
N THR A 83 -5.33 19.39 17.19
CA THR A 83 -4.85 18.22 17.95
C THR A 83 -3.62 18.58 18.79
N LEU A 84 -2.64 19.29 18.23
CA LEU A 84 -1.45 19.70 18.97
C LEU A 84 -1.76 20.65 20.14
N VAL A 85 -2.72 21.56 19.96
CA VAL A 85 -3.14 22.51 20.99
C VAL A 85 -3.92 21.82 22.11
N GLU A 86 -4.98 21.11 21.76
CA GLU A 86 -5.90 20.50 22.74
C GLU A 86 -5.22 19.38 23.55
N TYR A 87 -4.27 18.65 22.94
CA TYR A 87 -3.58 17.54 23.58
C TYR A 87 -2.16 17.85 24.04
N ALA A 88 -1.76 19.13 24.12
CA ALA A 88 -0.42 19.56 24.54
C ALA A 88 0.00 19.01 25.91
N SER A 89 -0.94 18.81 26.84
CA SER A 89 -0.72 18.24 28.19
C SER A 89 -1.55 16.98 28.45
N LEU A 90 -1.84 16.23 27.38
CA LEU A 90 -2.68 15.03 27.47
C LEU A 90 -2.10 13.97 28.42
N ALA A 91 -0.77 13.90 28.55
CA ALA A 91 -0.11 12.93 29.44
C ALA A 91 -0.48 13.14 30.91
N GLU A 92 -0.63 14.40 31.35
CA GLU A 92 -0.97 14.74 32.73
C GLU A 92 -2.48 14.88 32.97
N GLN A 93 -3.28 15.12 31.92
CA GLN A 93 -4.68 15.53 32.05
C GLN A 93 -5.67 14.67 31.23
N LYS A 94 -5.44 13.35 31.17
CA LYS A 94 -6.28 12.42 30.40
C LYS A 94 -7.78 12.51 30.73
N ASP A 95 -8.13 12.69 32.01
CA ASP A 95 -9.53 12.75 32.46
C ASP A 95 -10.28 13.99 31.96
N LYS A 96 -9.56 14.99 31.43
CA LYS A 96 -10.12 16.22 30.88
C LYS A 96 -9.98 16.32 29.36
N ALA A 97 -9.51 15.25 28.70
CA ALA A 97 -9.31 15.25 27.26
C ALA A 97 -10.64 15.51 26.54
N VAL A 98 -10.62 16.45 25.60
CA VAL A 98 -11.73 16.66 24.66
C VAL A 98 -11.81 15.50 23.65
N SER A 99 -12.94 15.39 22.94
CA SER A 99 -13.04 14.50 21.77
C SER A 99 -11.97 14.86 20.73
N ALA A 100 -11.52 13.88 19.94
CA ALA A 100 -10.48 14.08 18.93
C ALA A 100 -10.84 15.26 17.99
N PRO A 101 -9.97 16.27 17.84
CA PRO A 101 -10.20 17.36 16.90
C PRO A 101 -10.19 16.87 15.45
N VAL A 102 -11.29 17.08 14.76
CA VAL A 102 -11.52 16.61 13.38
C VAL A 102 -12.22 17.69 12.57
N TYR A 103 -12.16 17.59 11.24
CA TYR A 103 -13.00 18.38 10.36
C TYR A 103 -14.41 17.77 10.28
N ASP A 104 -15.43 18.61 10.40
CA ASP A 104 -16.83 18.19 10.29
C ASP A 104 -17.13 17.61 8.90
N ASP A 105 -17.88 16.50 8.87
CA ASP A 105 -18.33 15.79 7.67
C ASP A 105 -17.20 15.39 6.68
N LEU A 106 -15.96 15.29 7.15
CA LEU A 106 -14.80 14.92 6.33
C LEU A 106 -14.16 13.60 6.81
N PHE A 107 -14.07 12.64 5.88
CA PHE A 107 -13.62 11.27 6.14
C PHE A 107 -12.52 10.83 5.16
N MET A 108 -11.73 9.83 5.55
CA MET A 108 -10.71 9.22 4.69
C MET A 108 -10.70 7.69 4.75
N LEU A 109 -10.35 7.07 3.62
CA LEU A 109 -9.94 5.67 3.48
C LEU A 109 -8.65 5.65 2.65
N ALA A 110 -7.51 5.56 3.34
CA ALA A 110 -6.19 5.79 2.75
C ALA A 110 -5.16 4.75 3.21
N ALA A 111 -3.95 4.86 2.68
CA ALA A 111 -2.77 4.10 3.08
C ALA A 111 -2.91 2.56 3.04
N LEU A 112 -3.59 2.03 2.03
CA LEU A 112 -3.81 0.59 1.85
C LEU A 112 -2.55 -0.23 1.48
N GLY A 113 -1.42 0.44 1.24
CA GLY A 113 -0.13 -0.17 0.95
C GLY A 113 -0.17 -1.10 -0.27
N SER A 114 0.48 -2.25 -0.15
CA SER A 114 0.44 -3.33 -1.15
C SER A 114 -0.63 -4.40 -0.87
N ARG A 115 -1.55 -4.14 0.06
CA ARG A 115 -2.53 -5.12 0.56
C ARG A 115 -3.99 -4.65 0.45
N GLY A 116 -4.25 -3.63 -0.37
CA GLY A 116 -5.59 -3.06 -0.53
C GLY A 116 -6.67 -4.07 -0.93
N LEU A 117 -6.35 -5.08 -1.75
CA LEU A 117 -7.32 -6.14 -2.09
C LEU A 117 -7.79 -6.94 -0.87
N CYS A 118 -6.97 -7.04 0.18
CA CYS A 118 -7.28 -7.76 1.41
C CYS A 118 -8.02 -6.85 2.41
N SER A 119 -7.51 -5.62 2.63
CA SER A 119 -8.03 -4.74 3.67
C SER A 119 -9.21 -3.87 3.24
N ALA A 120 -9.29 -3.46 1.97
CA ALA A 120 -10.30 -2.52 1.51
C ALA A 120 -11.75 -2.94 1.79
N PRO A 121 -12.16 -4.23 1.64
CA PRO A 121 -13.54 -4.62 1.92
C PRO A 121 -13.96 -4.33 3.36
N LEU A 122 -13.12 -4.70 4.34
CA LEU A 122 -13.42 -4.44 5.76
C LEU A 122 -13.29 -2.95 6.10
N CYS A 123 -12.31 -2.25 5.53
CA CYS A 123 -12.17 -0.81 5.71
C CYS A 123 -13.38 -0.02 5.18
N ALA A 124 -13.97 -0.47 4.07
CA ALA A 124 -15.17 0.15 3.52
C ALA A 124 -16.37 0.01 4.45
N GLU A 125 -16.60 -1.18 5.00
CA GLU A 125 -17.65 -1.42 6.01
C GLU A 125 -17.42 -0.60 7.28
N ILE A 126 -16.18 -0.54 7.78
CA ILE A 126 -15.83 0.28 8.95
C ILE A 126 -16.19 1.75 8.71
N LEU A 127 -15.78 2.30 7.57
CA LEU A 127 -16.00 3.71 7.29
C LEU A 127 -17.47 4.02 7.08
N ALA A 128 -18.16 3.21 6.27
CA ALA A 128 -19.58 3.42 5.97
C ALA A 128 -20.47 3.25 7.20
N ALA A 129 -20.10 2.42 8.17
CA ALA A 129 -20.82 2.27 9.43
C ALA A 129 -20.51 3.38 10.45
N GLN A 130 -19.34 4.02 10.34
CA GLN A 130 -18.95 5.15 11.19
C GLN A 130 -19.59 6.47 10.73
N MET A 131 -19.84 6.62 9.42
CA MET A 131 -20.55 7.75 8.82
C MET A 131 -22.04 7.71 9.14
#